data_AF-A0A7S3DK22-F1
#
_entry.id   AF-A0A7S3DK22-F1
#
_cell.length_a   1.000
_cell.length_b   1.000
_cell.length_c   1.000
_cell.angle_alpha   90.00
_cell.angle_beta   90.00
_cell.angle_gamma   90.00
#
_symmetry.space_group_name_H-M   'P 1'
#
loop_
_entity.id
_entity.type
_entity.pdbx_description
1 polymer ?
#
loop_
_entity_poly.entity_id
_entity_poly.type
_entity_poly.pdbx_seq_one_letter_code
_entity_poly.pdbx_strand_id
1 'polypeptide(L)'
;MCDILVPLTANAQRIGTEEERKLLDQSIQLCQRLLIEVTLSEATKLVGRAEYEDALPGSIQALRFSLEIYGSGRSELIPCYILLAEANLGLSRFKQAEECLCNANWILIKTRDNDKKVKSILYRGFGRLYAAQGKREEALRQLANDVSPNAALTDTVC
;
A
#
# COMPACT_ATOMS: atom_id res chain seq x y z
N MET A 1 -4.49 -6.84 26.99
CA MET A 1 -3.61 -7.56 26.04
C MET A 1 -4.52 -8.04 24.92
N CYS A 2 -4.29 -7.60 23.68
CA CYS A 2 -5.30 -7.47 22.61
C CYS A 2 -6.16 -8.71 22.30
N ASP A 3 -7.48 -8.60 22.54
CA ASP A 3 -8.51 -9.53 22.09
C ASP A 3 -8.53 -9.71 20.54
N ILE A 4 -8.01 -8.70 19.81
CA ILE A 4 -7.91 -8.69 18.33
C ILE A 4 -6.95 -9.77 17.80
N LEU A 5 -5.95 -10.19 18.58
CA LEU A 5 -4.93 -11.14 18.13
C LEU A 5 -5.32 -12.60 18.39
N VAL A 6 -6.25 -12.85 19.30
CA VAL A 6 -6.64 -14.21 19.74
C VAL A 6 -7.10 -15.07 18.55
N PRO A 7 -7.99 -14.61 17.66
CA PRO A 7 -8.45 -15.42 16.52
C PRO A 7 -7.34 -15.75 15.51
N LEU A 8 -6.33 -14.89 15.38
CA LEU A 8 -5.22 -15.08 14.44
C LEU A 8 -4.24 -16.15 14.92
N THR A 9 -4.10 -16.30 16.24
CA THR A 9 -3.28 -17.36 16.85
C THR A 9 -4.00 -18.70 16.92
N ALA A 10 -5.34 -18.70 16.96
CA ALA A 10 -6.18 -19.90 17.02
C ALA A 10 -6.18 -20.72 15.70
N ASN A 11 -5.68 -20.15 14.60
CA ASN A 11 -5.57 -20.79 13.29
C ASN A 11 -4.76 -22.11 13.31
N ALA A 12 -3.90 -22.32 14.32
CA ALA A 12 -3.16 -23.57 14.50
C ALA A 12 -4.06 -24.75 14.91
N GLN A 13 -5.28 -24.51 15.39
CA GLN A 13 -6.22 -25.53 15.87
C GLN A 13 -7.48 -25.57 15.01
N ARG A 14 -7.34 -25.94 13.72
CA ARG A 14 -8.46 -26.20 12.80
C ARG A 14 -9.15 -27.54 13.09
N ILE A 15 -9.55 -27.78 14.34
CA ILE A 15 -10.26 -28.99 14.76
C ILE A 15 -11.70 -28.58 15.11
N GLY A 16 -12.68 -29.04 14.33
CA GLY A 16 -14.08 -28.68 14.52
C GLY A 16 -14.98 -29.00 13.33
N THR A 17 -16.28 -28.77 13.50
CA THR A 17 -17.33 -28.91 12.48
C THR A 17 -17.19 -27.87 11.36
N GLU A 18 -17.87 -28.06 10.21
CA GLU A 18 -17.79 -27.12 9.09
C GLU A 18 -18.32 -25.72 9.45
N GLU A 19 -19.34 -25.64 10.30
CA GLU A 19 -19.95 -24.39 10.74
C GLU A 19 -19.00 -23.58 11.63
N GLU A 20 -18.33 -24.24 12.58
CA GLU A 20 -17.32 -23.62 13.46
C GLU A 20 -16.14 -23.07 12.66
N ARG A 21 -15.71 -23.77 11.60
CA ARG A 21 -14.65 -23.30 10.70
C ARG A 21 -15.05 -22.01 9.98
N LYS A 22 -16.29 -21.94 9.47
CA LYS A 22 -16.80 -20.74 8.79
C LYS A 22 -16.86 -19.53 9.72
N LEU A 23 -17.32 -19.72 10.96
CA LEU A 23 -17.36 -18.64 11.96
C LEU A 23 -15.96 -18.15 12.35
N LEU A 24 -15.01 -19.08 12.48
CA LEU A 24 -13.61 -18.75 12.74
C LEU A 24 -12.99 -17.96 11.57
N ASP A 25 -13.20 -18.41 10.33
CA ASP A 25 -12.70 -17.74 9.13
C ASP A 25 -13.26 -16.31 9.01
N GLN A 26 -14.55 -16.10 9.30
CA GLN A 26 -15.17 -14.77 9.34
C GLN A 26 -14.55 -13.88 10.42
N SER A 27 -14.33 -14.43 11.62
CA SER A 27 -13.72 -13.71 12.74
C SER A 27 -12.27 -13.32 12.43
N ILE A 28 -11.52 -14.22 11.78
CA ILE A 28 -10.16 -13.96 11.30
C ILE A 28 -10.16 -12.83 10.28
N GLN A 29 -11.01 -12.89 9.26
CA GLN A 29 -11.10 -11.84 8.24
C GLN A 29 -11.45 -10.48 8.84
N LEU A 30 -12.35 -10.43 9.83
CA LEU A 30 -12.67 -9.21 10.55
C LEU A 30 -11.44 -8.65 11.28
N CYS A 31 -10.72 -9.50 12.02
CA CYS A 31 -9.50 -9.09 12.73
C CYS A 31 -8.40 -8.61 11.77
N GLN A 32 -8.23 -9.28 10.63
CA GLN A 32 -7.28 -8.87 9.60
C GLN A 32 -7.63 -7.49 9.02
N ARG A 33 -8.91 -7.21 8.74
CA ARG A 33 -9.35 -5.87 8.28
C ARG A 33 -9.05 -4.78 9.29
N LEU A 34 -9.34 -5.01 10.57
CA LEU A 34 -9.02 -4.08 11.64
C LEU A 34 -7.50 -3.85 11.75
N LEU A 35 -6.71 -4.92 11.65
CA LEU A 35 -5.25 -4.79 11.67
C LEU A 35 -4.71 -4.03 10.47
N ILE A 36 -5.26 -4.21 9.26
CA ILE A 36 -4.89 -3.41 8.08
C ILE A 36 -5.10 -1.92 8.39
N GLU A 37 -6.26 -1.54 8.91
CA GLU A 37 -6.56 -0.13 9.23
C GLU A 37 -5.59 0.44 10.27
N VAL A 38 -5.38 -0.28 11.37
CA VAL A 38 -4.47 0.15 12.44
C VAL A 38 -3.03 0.26 11.96
N THR A 39 -2.55 -0.74 11.20
CA THR A 39 -1.16 -0.75 10.71
C THR A 39 -0.90 0.33 9.66
N LEU A 40 -1.86 0.59 8.76
CA LEU A 40 -1.76 1.69 7.80
C LEU A 40 -1.78 3.06 8.50
N SER A 41 -2.68 3.23 9.47
CA SER A 41 -2.75 4.48 10.26
C SER A 41 -1.44 4.75 10.97
N GLU A 42 -0.87 3.75 11.64
CA GLU A 42 0.37 3.92 12.39
C GLU A 42 1.57 4.12 11.46
N ALA A 43 1.71 3.32 10.41
CA ALA A 43 2.81 3.48 9.46
C ALA A 43 2.75 4.83 8.73
N THR A 44 1.56 5.39 8.48
CA THR A 44 1.41 6.75 7.93
C THR A 44 1.95 7.81 8.89
N LYS A 45 1.72 7.68 10.20
CA LYS A 45 2.29 8.58 11.21
C LYS A 45 3.81 8.47 11.26
N LEU A 46 4.34 7.25 11.22
CA LEU A 46 5.78 6.97 11.25
C LEU A 46 6.49 7.57 10.03
N VAL A 47 5.93 7.37 8.82
CA VAL A 47 6.43 8.02 7.59
C VAL A 47 6.40 9.55 7.74
N GLY A 48 5.35 10.12 8.32
CA GLY A 48 5.25 11.55 8.60
C GLY A 48 6.31 12.09 9.58
N ARG A 49 6.86 11.23 10.45
CA ARG A 49 7.99 11.54 11.36
C ARG A 49 9.36 11.21 10.78
N ALA A 50 9.41 10.72 9.54
CA ALA A 50 10.61 10.18 8.90
C ALA A 50 11.20 8.94 9.59
N GLU A 51 10.40 8.22 10.39
CA GLU A 51 10.74 6.95 11.03
C GLU A 51 10.49 5.79 10.05
N TYR A 52 11.24 5.78 8.94
CA TYR A 52 10.95 4.90 7.81
C TYR A 52 11.25 3.41 8.07
N GLU A 53 12.24 3.11 8.92
CA GLU A 53 12.58 1.74 9.29
C GLU A 53 11.44 1.08 10.09
N ASP A 54 10.82 1.84 10.98
CA ASP A 54 9.70 1.39 11.81
C ASP A 54 8.38 1.30 11.02
N ALA A 55 8.20 2.18 10.02
CA ALA A 55 7.03 2.14 9.14
C ALA A 55 6.98 0.90 8.23
N LEU A 56 8.15 0.36 7.86
CA LEU A 56 8.29 -0.73 6.90
C LEU A 56 7.57 -2.02 7.31
N PRO A 57 7.79 -2.60 8.52
CA PRO A 57 7.12 -3.84 8.93
C PRO A 57 5.60 -3.68 9.01
N GLY A 58 5.10 -2.55 9.50
CA GLY A 58 3.67 -2.26 9.54
C GLY A 58 3.05 -2.25 8.14
N SER A 59 3.73 -1.60 7.19
CA SER A 59 3.28 -1.51 5.79
C SER A 59 3.31 -2.88 5.07
N ILE A 60 4.35 -3.69 5.31
CA ILE A 60 4.44 -5.06 4.75
C ILE A 60 3.32 -5.94 5.31
N GLN A 61 3.06 -5.84 6.61
CA GLN A 61 2.01 -6.62 7.27
C GLN A 61 0.62 -6.24 6.74
N ALA A 62 0.36 -4.93 6.57
CA ALA A 62 -0.87 -4.44 5.95
C ALA A 62 -1.05 -4.98 4.53
N LEU A 63 0.01 -4.96 3.72
CA LEU A 63 -0.03 -5.49 2.35
C LEU A 63 -0.34 -6.99 2.35
N ARG A 64 0.30 -7.77 3.24
CA ARG A 64 0.10 -9.22 3.32
C ARG A 64 -1.36 -9.56 3.62
N PHE A 65 -1.92 -8.96 4.67
CA PHE A 65 -3.33 -9.18 5.01
C PHE A 65 -4.27 -8.69 3.91
N SER A 66 -3.96 -7.57 3.25
CA SER A 66 -4.78 -7.07 2.16
C SER A 66 -4.78 -8.04 0.96
N LEU A 67 -3.63 -8.65 0.64
CA LEU A 67 -3.55 -9.68 -0.39
C LEU A 67 -4.33 -10.95 -0.01
N GLU A 68 -4.29 -11.37 1.26
CA GLU A 68 -5.04 -12.53 1.77
C GLU A 68 -6.56 -12.31 1.70
N ILE A 69 -7.05 -11.10 2.00
CA ILE A 69 -8.49 -10.79 2.05
C ILE A 69 -9.06 -10.47 0.66
N TYR A 70 -8.39 -9.59 -0.08
CA TYR A 70 -8.94 -9.02 -1.32
C TYR A 70 -8.41 -9.71 -2.58
N GLY A 71 -7.26 -10.37 -2.49
CA GLY A 71 -6.53 -10.90 -3.63
C GLY A 71 -5.72 -9.83 -4.37
N SER A 72 -4.99 -10.25 -5.40
CA SER A 72 -4.10 -9.35 -6.16
C SER A 72 -4.87 -8.41 -7.10
N GLY A 73 -4.34 -7.20 -7.28
CA GLY A 73 -4.85 -6.24 -8.26
C GLY A 73 -6.16 -5.55 -7.88
N ARG A 74 -6.43 -5.41 -6.57
CA ARG A 74 -7.59 -4.70 -6.01
C ARG A 74 -7.21 -3.31 -5.50
N SER A 75 -8.13 -2.34 -5.59
CA SER A 75 -7.86 -0.94 -5.22
C SER A 75 -7.53 -0.77 -3.73
N GLU A 76 -8.00 -1.68 -2.87
CA GLU A 76 -7.67 -1.75 -1.45
C GLU A 76 -6.17 -1.93 -1.17
N LEU A 77 -5.39 -2.41 -2.15
CA LEU A 77 -3.94 -2.55 -2.04
C LEU A 77 -3.17 -1.25 -2.28
N ILE A 78 -3.79 -0.27 -2.97
CA ILE A 78 -3.12 0.98 -3.36
C ILE A 78 -2.50 1.71 -2.16
N PRO A 79 -3.22 1.92 -1.03
CA PRO A 79 -2.65 2.59 0.14
C PRO A 79 -1.42 1.86 0.71
N CYS A 80 -1.42 0.52 0.68
CA CYS A 80 -0.29 -0.28 1.15
C CYS A 80 0.96 -0.05 0.29
N TYR A 81 0.80 -0.06 -1.03
CA TYR A 81 1.90 0.17 -1.97
C TYR A 81 2.44 1.60 -1.90
N ILE A 82 1.57 2.60 -1.76
CA ILE A 82 1.99 4.00 -1.58
C ILE A 82 2.87 4.14 -0.33
N LEU A 83 2.43 3.57 0.79
CA LEU A 83 3.15 3.69 2.06
C LEU A 83 4.51 2.96 2.03
N LEU A 84 4.56 1.78 1.42
CA LEU A 84 5.81 1.07 1.14
C LEU A 84 6.75 1.87 0.24
N ALA A 85 6.22 2.54 -0.78
CA ALA A 85 7.01 3.38 -1.65
C ALA A 85 7.62 4.56 -0.89
N GLU A 86 6.84 5.23 -0.05
CA GLU A 86 7.32 6.36 0.76
C GLU A 86 8.39 5.95 1.76
N ALA A 87 8.19 4.84 2.47
CA ALA A 87 9.19 4.32 3.40
C ALA A 87 10.48 3.91 2.69
N ASN A 88 10.39 3.17 1.57
CA ASN A 88 11.59 2.78 0.80
C ASN A 88 12.31 4.00 0.21
N LEU A 89 11.56 5.00 -0.27
CA LEU A 89 12.15 6.24 -0.78
C LEU A 89 12.89 7.00 0.33
N GLY A 90 12.33 7.09 1.53
CA GLY A 90 12.98 7.69 2.70
C GLY A 90 14.27 6.97 3.11
N LEU A 91 14.34 5.66 2.88
CA LEU A 91 15.53 4.82 3.10
C LEU A 91 16.49 4.78 1.89
N SER A 92 16.27 5.59 0.86
CA SER A 92 17.04 5.58 -0.39
C SER A 92 17.04 4.22 -1.13
N ARG A 93 16.03 3.39 -0.88
CA ARG A 93 15.80 2.08 -1.54
C ARG A 93 15.00 2.30 -2.82
N PHE A 94 15.62 2.97 -3.79
CA PHE A 94 14.92 3.50 -4.97
C PHE A 94 14.25 2.42 -5.81
N LYS A 95 14.88 1.25 -5.98
CA LYS A 95 14.33 0.16 -6.78
C LYS A 95 13.01 -0.36 -6.18
N GLN A 96 13.00 -0.60 -4.87
CA GLN A 96 11.82 -1.08 -4.15
C GLN A 96 10.72 -0.01 -4.13
N ALA A 97 11.10 1.27 -3.99
CA ALA A 97 10.15 2.37 -4.05
C ALA A 97 9.48 2.46 -5.43
N GLU A 98 10.27 2.34 -6.50
CA GLU A 98 9.78 2.31 -7.88
C GLU A 98 8.80 1.15 -8.08
N GLU A 99 9.20 -0.08 -7.76
CA GLU A 99 8.34 -1.27 -7.87
C GLU A 99 6.99 -1.09 -7.14
N CYS A 100 6.99 -0.49 -5.95
CA CYS A 100 5.77 -0.22 -5.20
C CYS A 100 4.88 0.82 -5.90
N LEU A 101 5.45 1.93 -6.39
CA LEU A 101 4.70 2.95 -7.14
C LEU A 101 4.12 2.38 -8.44
N CYS A 102 4.89 1.55 -9.14
CA CYS A 102 4.46 0.85 -10.35
C CYS A 102 3.26 -0.07 -10.08
N ASN A 103 3.33 -0.85 -9.00
CA ASN A 103 2.21 -1.71 -8.60
C ASN A 103 0.95 -0.90 -8.28
N ALA A 104 1.07 0.21 -7.53
CA ALA A 104 -0.06 1.08 -7.24
C ALA A 104 -0.66 1.70 -8.52
N ASN A 105 0.19 2.18 -9.43
CA ASN A 105 -0.24 2.75 -10.71
C ASN A 105 -0.96 1.71 -11.59
N TRP A 106 -0.41 0.50 -11.69
CA TRP A 106 -1.02 -0.59 -12.45
C TRP A 106 -2.43 -0.93 -11.94
N ILE A 107 -2.60 -0.99 -10.62
CA ILE A 107 -3.92 -1.25 -10.01
C ILE A 107 -4.91 -0.15 -10.38
N LEU A 108 -4.50 1.12 -10.25
CA LEU A 108 -5.34 2.28 -10.56
C LEU A 108 -5.79 2.28 -12.03
N ILE A 109 -4.89 1.96 -12.96
CA ILE A 109 -5.20 1.80 -14.39
C ILE A 109 -6.15 0.62 -14.62
N LYS A 110 -5.86 -0.53 -14.00
CA LYS A 110 -6.64 -1.77 -14.17
C LYS A 110 -8.07 -1.64 -13.66
N THR A 111 -8.28 -1.00 -12.52
CA THR A 111 -9.61 -0.78 -11.94
C THR A 111 -10.41 0.29 -12.68
N ARG A 112 -9.80 0.99 -13.65
CA ARG A 112 -10.35 2.18 -14.32
C ARG A 112 -10.80 3.26 -13.33
N ASP A 113 -10.14 3.30 -12.18
CA ASP A 113 -10.45 4.25 -11.14
C ASP A 113 -9.83 5.61 -11.50
N ASN A 114 -10.65 6.66 -11.39
CA ASN A 114 -10.29 8.02 -11.74
C ASN A 114 -10.11 8.90 -10.49
N ASP A 115 -9.73 8.29 -9.35
CA ASP A 115 -9.43 9.04 -8.14
C ASP A 115 -8.25 10.00 -8.38
N LYS A 116 -8.61 11.29 -8.51
CA LYS A 116 -7.67 12.39 -8.71
C LYS A 116 -6.66 12.49 -7.56
N LYS A 117 -7.05 12.15 -6.33
CA LYS A 117 -6.16 12.20 -5.17
C LYS A 117 -5.07 11.14 -5.28
N VAL A 118 -5.44 9.91 -5.61
CA VAL A 118 -4.46 8.82 -5.79
C VAL A 118 -3.52 9.13 -6.96
N LYS A 119 -4.05 9.64 -8.08
CA LYS A 119 -3.22 10.11 -9.21
C LYS A 119 -2.19 11.14 -8.78
N SER A 120 -2.65 12.15 -8.05
CA SER A 120 -1.79 13.22 -7.54
C SER A 120 -0.68 12.67 -6.63
N ILE A 121 -1.03 11.75 -5.71
CA ILE A 121 -0.06 11.08 -4.83
C ILE A 121 0.98 10.30 -5.66
N LEU A 122 0.55 9.55 -6.67
CA LEU A 122 1.46 8.77 -7.53
C LEU A 122 2.41 9.67 -8.32
N TYR A 123 1.90 10.72 -8.98
CA TYR A 123 2.73 11.66 -9.74
C TYR A 123 3.78 12.34 -8.84
N ARG A 124 3.39 12.73 -7.63
CA ARG A 124 4.32 13.26 -6.62
C ARG A 124 5.34 12.22 -6.17
N GLY A 125 4.90 10.97 -5.97
CA GLY A 125 5.77 9.85 -5.62
C GLY A 125 6.86 9.61 -6.66
N PHE A 126 6.48 9.48 -7.93
CA PHE A 126 7.43 9.32 -9.04
C PHE A 126 8.33 10.55 -9.21
N GLY A 127 7.76 11.77 -9.10
CA GLY A 127 8.54 13.01 -9.14
C GLY A 127 9.63 13.05 -8.07
N ARG A 128 9.31 12.69 -6.83
CA ARG A 128 10.29 12.61 -5.73
C ARG A 128 11.32 11.51 -5.96
N LEU A 129 10.90 10.34 -6.44
CA LEU A 129 11.79 9.22 -6.76
C LEU A 129 12.84 9.63 -7.81
N TYR A 130 12.40 10.20 -8.94
CA TYR A 130 13.29 10.62 -10.01
C TYR A 130 14.19 11.78 -9.60
N ALA A 131 13.68 12.72 -8.79
CA ALA A 131 14.50 13.77 -8.21
C ALA A 131 15.61 13.19 -7.31
N ALA A 132 15.30 12.20 -6.48
CA ALA A 132 16.27 11.52 -5.62
C ALA A 132 17.30 10.70 -6.41
N GLN A 133 16.92 10.17 -7.58
CA GLN A 133 17.83 9.50 -8.52
C GLN A 133 18.69 10.46 -9.36
N GLY A 134 18.48 11.78 -9.27
CA GLY A 134 19.17 12.79 -10.10
C GLY A 134 18.58 12.96 -11.52
N LYS A 135 17.48 12.27 -11.83
CA LYS A 135 16.74 12.33 -13.10
C LYS A 135 15.81 13.54 -13.15
N ARG A 136 16.41 14.72 -13.31
CA ARG A 136 15.72 16.02 -13.14
C ARG A 136 14.61 16.22 -14.17
N GLU A 137 14.81 15.84 -15.43
CA GLU A 137 13.81 16.06 -16.48
C GLU A 137 12.58 15.19 -16.26
N GLU A 138 12.77 13.92 -15.93
CA GLU A 138 11.70 12.97 -15.64
C GLU A 138 10.93 13.39 -14.38
N ALA A 139 11.63 13.84 -13.35
CA ALA A 139 11.00 14.39 -12.15
C ALA A 139 10.08 15.58 -12.47
N LEU A 140 10.57 16.54 -13.28
CA LEU A 140 9.77 17.70 -13.69
C LEU A 140 8.55 17.31 -14.51
N ARG A 141 8.69 16.34 -15.43
CA ARG A 141 7.55 15.84 -16.21
C ARG A 141 6.47 15.23 -15.31
N GLN A 142 6.85 14.40 -14.35
CA GLN A 142 5.90 13.78 -13.42
C GLN A 142 5.20 14.82 -12.53
N LEU A 143 5.95 15.81 -12.02
CA LEU A 143 5.37 16.88 -11.21
C LEU A 143 4.48 17.84 -12.03
N ALA A 144 4.77 18.06 -13.31
CA ALA A 144 3.90 18.84 -14.20
C ALA A 144 2.56 18.13 -14.47
N ASN A 145 2.58 16.79 -14.56
CA ASN A 145 1.38 15.98 -14.71
C ASN A 145 0.46 16.05 -13.48
N ASP A 146 1.01 16.20 -12.26
CA ASP A 146 0.24 16.40 -11.03
C ASP A 146 -0.69 17.63 -11.09
N VAL A 147 -0.22 18.72 -11.68
CA VAL A 147 -0.95 20.00 -11.75
C VAL A 147 -1.91 20.05 -12.95
N SER A 148 -1.70 19.19 -13.95
CA SER A 148 -2.43 19.22 -15.21
C SER A 148 -3.79 18.53 -15.09
N PRO A 149 -4.92 19.22 -15.38
CA PRO A 149 -6.27 18.66 -15.17
C PRO A 149 -6.62 17.46 -16.08
N ASN A 150 -5.86 17.25 -17.16
CA ASN A 150 -6.08 16.19 -18.15
C ASN A 150 -4.93 15.17 -18.24
N ALA A 151 -4.02 15.11 -17.25
CA ALA A 151 -2.93 14.15 -17.29
C ALA A 151 -3.47 12.71 -17.27
N ALA A 152 -3.19 11.97 -18.34
CA ALA A 152 -3.50 10.55 -18.42
C ALA A 152 -2.39 9.76 -17.73
N LEU A 153 -2.76 8.78 -16.91
CA LEU A 153 -1.79 7.85 -16.29
C LEU A 153 -1.11 6.93 -17.32
N THR A 154 -1.58 6.96 -18.58
CA THR A 154 -1.08 6.10 -19.68
C THR A 154 0.40 6.26 -19.95
N ASP A 155 0.98 7.42 -19.59
CA ASP A 155 2.36 7.76 -19.91
C ASP A 155 3.31 7.51 -18.73
N THR A 156 2.78 7.09 -17.57
CA THR A 156 3.58 6.71 -16.40
C THR A 156 3.93 5.22 -16.52
N VAL A 157 4.63 4.88 -17.59
CA VAL A 157 5.03 3.49 -17.86
C VAL A 157 6.17 3.15 -16.91
N CYS A 158 5.80 2.55 -15.80
CA CYS A 158 6.40 1.28 -15.44
C CYS A 158 5.77 0.18 -16.33
#